data_AF-A0A2A4RUG3-F1
#
_entry.id   AF-A0A2A4RUG3-F1
#
_cell.length_a   1.000
_cell.length_b   1.000
_cell.length_c   1.000
_cell.angle_alpha   90.00
_cell.angle_beta   90.00
_cell.angle_gamma   90.00
#
_symmetry.space_group_name_H-M   'P 1'
#
loop_
_entity.id
_entity.type
_entity.pdbx_description
1 polymer ?
#
loop_
_entity_poly.entity_id
_entity_poly.type
_entity_poly.pdbx_seq_one_letter_code
_entity_poly.pdbx_strand_id
1 'polypeptide(L)'
;MDAIRDKKPLPAMEPDVAAAARYGLELTGQNKVSQETFDAAVAVLGYRGTTEFTTVMGYFRLVGLNANAGDIDLPVDRTETDLPV
;
A
#
# COMPACT_ATOMS: atom_id res chain seq x y z
N MET A 1 -3.70 -9.25 3.68
CA MET A 1 -2.35 -8.92 3.17
C MET A 1 -2.08 -9.64 1.86
N ASP A 2 -2.29 -10.97 1.81
CA ASP A 2 -2.06 -11.81 0.63
C ASP A 2 -2.77 -11.31 -0.63
N ALA A 3 -4.02 -10.82 -0.54
CA ALA A 3 -4.73 -10.29 -1.69
C ALA A 3 -4.04 -9.07 -2.35
N ILE A 4 -3.43 -8.19 -1.55
CA ILE A 4 -2.68 -7.03 -2.06
C ILE A 4 -1.40 -7.51 -2.74
N ARG A 5 -0.68 -8.43 -2.09
CA ARG A 5 0.56 -9.03 -2.61
C ARG A 5 0.32 -9.76 -3.94
N ASP A 6 -0.71 -10.58 -3.99
CA ASP A 6 -1.08 -11.42 -5.13
C ASP A 6 -1.87 -10.66 -6.21
N LYS A 7 -2.12 -9.35 -6.03
CA LYS A 7 -2.96 -8.53 -6.92
C LYS A 7 -4.36 -9.14 -7.15
N LYS A 8 -4.91 -9.78 -6.13
CA LYS A 8 -6.26 -10.34 -6.13
C LYS A 8 -7.27 -9.29 -5.66
N PRO A 9 -8.56 -9.45 -6.00
CA PRO A 9 -9.61 -8.61 -5.42
C PRO A 9 -9.52 -8.59 -3.90
N LEU A 10 -9.61 -7.40 -3.31
CA LEU A 10 -9.64 -7.27 -1.86
C LEU A 10 -10.91 -7.93 -1.30
N PRO A 11 -10.81 -8.64 -0.16
CA PRO A 11 -11.99 -9.13 0.54
C PRO A 11 -12.87 -7.95 0.99
N ALA A 12 -14.12 -8.23 1.36
CA ALA A 12 -14.98 -7.21 1.94
C ALA A 12 -14.33 -6.63 3.21
N MET A 13 -14.34 -5.30 3.33
CA MET A 13 -13.78 -4.56 4.45
C MET A 13 -14.79 -3.52 4.93
N GLU A 14 -14.61 -3.05 6.17
CA GLU A 14 -15.33 -1.86 6.64
C GLU A 14 -15.09 -0.67 5.69
N PRO A 15 -16.10 0.18 5.44
CA PRO A 15 -16.04 1.24 4.43
C PRO A 15 -14.81 2.15 4.58
N ASP A 16 -14.45 2.50 5.81
CA ASP A 16 -13.31 3.37 6.09
C ASP A 16 -11.98 2.71 5.70
N VAL A 17 -11.85 1.41 5.97
CA VAL A 17 -10.67 0.62 5.61
C VAL A 17 -10.60 0.45 4.10
N ALA A 18 -11.74 0.26 3.43
CA ALA A 18 -11.82 0.16 1.99
C ALA A 18 -11.38 1.46 1.29
N ALA A 19 -11.77 2.63 1.83
CA ALA A 19 -11.37 3.93 1.29
C ALA A 19 -9.84 4.13 1.37
N ALA A 20 -9.22 3.85 2.53
CA ALA A 20 -7.77 3.93 2.69
C ALA A 20 -7.02 2.91 1.81
N ALA A 21 -7.55 1.69 1.68
CA ALA A 21 -6.97 0.67 0.81
C ALA A 21 -7.04 1.07 -0.67
N ARG A 22 -8.17 1.61 -1.13
CA ARG A 22 -8.34 2.13 -2.50
C ARG A 22 -7.34 3.25 -2.79
N TYR A 23 -7.18 4.19 -1.87
CA TYR A 23 -6.19 5.26 -1.97
C TYR A 23 -4.77 4.72 -2.17
N GLY A 24 -4.35 3.78 -1.31
CA GLY A 24 -3.00 3.21 -1.39
C GLY A 24 -2.75 2.40 -2.67
N LEU A 25 -3.72 1.61 -3.10
CA LEU A 25 -3.63 0.83 -4.34
C LEU A 25 -3.55 1.74 -5.58
N GLU A 26 -4.37 2.78 -5.64
CA GLU A 26 -4.35 3.73 -6.77
C GLU A 26 -3.03 4.50 -6.81
N LEU A 27 -2.57 5.03 -5.67
CA LEU A 27 -1.32 5.76 -5.58
C LEU A 27 -0.12 4.91 -6.01
N THR A 28 -0.02 3.68 -5.50
CA THR A 28 1.14 2.80 -5.78
C THR A 28 1.09 2.17 -7.17
N GLY A 29 -0.10 1.97 -7.74
CA GLY A 29 -0.27 1.44 -9.08
C GLY A 29 -0.09 2.49 -10.19
N GLN A 30 -0.55 3.73 -9.96
CA GLN A 30 -0.60 4.77 -10.99
C GLN A 30 0.34 5.96 -10.72
N ASN A 31 1.02 6.00 -9.57
CA ASN A 31 1.79 7.14 -9.08
C ASN A 31 0.96 8.44 -8.92
N LYS A 32 -0.37 8.31 -8.85
CA LYS A 32 -1.31 9.41 -8.68
C LYS A 32 -2.60 8.87 -8.06
N VAL A 33 -3.34 9.74 -7.37
CA VAL A 33 -4.69 9.47 -6.90
C VAL A 33 -5.66 10.44 -7.57
N SER A 34 -6.83 9.94 -7.99
CA SER A 34 -7.95 10.75 -8.46
C SER A 34 -8.56 11.62 -7.34
N GLN A 35 -9.25 12.70 -7.71
CA GLN A 35 -9.90 13.57 -6.73
C GLN A 35 -10.94 12.81 -5.89
N GLU A 36 -11.74 11.94 -6.52
CA GLU A 36 -12.75 11.11 -5.84
C GLU A 36 -12.13 10.25 -4.75
N THR A 37 -11.04 9.53 -5.06
CA THR A 37 -10.37 8.67 -4.09
C THR A 37 -9.66 9.50 -3.00
N PHE A 38 -9.13 10.67 -3.34
CA PHE A 38 -8.54 11.59 -2.35
C PHE A 38 -9.60 12.10 -1.36
N ASP A 39 -10.74 12.56 -1.86
CA ASP A 39 -11.84 13.08 -1.04
C ASP A 39 -12.40 11.97 -0.13
N ALA A 40 -12.53 10.74 -0.64
CA ALA A 40 -12.96 9.59 0.16
C ALA A 40 -11.97 9.26 1.30
N ALA A 41 -10.67 9.32 1.04
CA ALA A 41 -9.66 9.13 2.08
C ALA A 41 -9.69 10.24 3.14
N VAL A 42 -9.84 11.50 2.71
CA VAL A 42 -9.97 12.64 3.62
C VAL A 42 -11.25 12.56 4.46
N ALA A 43 -12.35 12.04 3.92
CA ALA A 43 -13.60 11.87 4.67
C ALA A 43 -13.43 10.94 5.89
N VAL A 44 -12.58 9.92 5.80
CA VAL A 44 -12.40 8.90 6.85
C VAL A 44 -11.15 9.11 7.70
N LEU A 45 -10.08 9.69 7.15
CA LEU A 45 -8.79 9.92 7.83
C LEU A 45 -8.57 11.39 8.23
N GLY A 46 -9.33 12.32 7.65
CA GLY A 46 -9.01 13.75 7.66
C GLY A 46 -7.77 14.09 6.81
N TYR A 47 -7.52 15.39 6.60
CA TYR A 47 -6.36 15.86 5.84
C TYR A 47 -5.03 15.45 6.48
N ARG A 48 -4.93 15.55 7.80
CA ARG A 48 -3.73 15.14 8.54
C ARG A 48 -3.48 13.64 8.39
N GLY A 49 -4.49 12.81 8.66
CA GLY A 49 -4.36 11.36 8.55
C GLY A 49 -4.05 10.91 7.11
N THR A 50 -4.66 11.55 6.11
CA THR A 50 -4.33 11.30 4.69
C THR A 50 -2.87 11.65 4.38
N THR A 51 -2.37 12.77 4.90
CA THR A 51 -0.97 13.18 4.70
C THR A 51 0.00 12.21 5.38
N GLU A 52 -0.28 11.80 6.61
CA GLU A 52 0.51 10.81 7.36
C GLU A 52 0.51 9.46 6.63
N PHE A 53 -0.66 9.01 6.14
CA PHE A 53 -0.81 7.78 5.37
C PHE A 53 0.03 7.79 4.08
N THR A 54 -0.05 8.86 3.28
CA THR A 54 0.76 9.03 2.07
C THR A 54 2.25 9.04 2.36
N THR A 55 2.65 9.68 3.46
CA THR A 55 4.05 9.73 3.89
C THR A 55 4.59 8.34 4.23
N VAL A 56 3.82 7.54 4.99
CA VAL A 56 4.20 6.17 5.35
C VAL A 56 4.35 5.28 4.11
N MET A 57 3.42 5.38 3.16
CA MET A 57 3.54 4.63 1.90
C MET A 57 4.80 5.01 1.10
N GLY A 58 5.10 6.31 1.00
CA GLY A 58 6.31 6.80 0.35
C GLY A 58 7.59 6.32 1.03
N TYR A 59 7.60 6.29 2.36
CA TYR A 59 8.72 5.77 3.15
C TYR A 59 8.99 4.28 2.83
N PHE A 60 7.97 3.43 2.85
CA PHE A 60 8.15 2.02 2.51
C PHE A 60 8.50 1.79 1.04
N ARG A 61 8.04 2.65 0.11
CA ARG A 61 8.51 2.62 -1.28
C ARG A 61 10.01 2.88 -1.36
N LEU A 62 10.52 3.89 -0.65
CA LEU A 62 11.95 4.18 -0.59
C LEU A 62 12.75 3.00 0.00
N VAL A 63 12.26 2.39 1.08
CA VAL A 63 12.90 1.20 1.68
C VAL A 63 12.95 0.05 0.67
N GLY A 64 11.83 -0.25 0.00
CA GLY A 64 11.76 -1.30 -1.01
C GLY A 64 12.69 -1.07 -2.21
N LEU A 65 12.86 0.18 -2.65
CA LEU A 65 13.82 0.52 -3.71
C LEU A 65 15.26 0.19 -3.30
N ASN A 66 15.66 0.51 -2.07
CA ASN A 66 16.99 0.19 -1.57
C ASN A 66 17.18 -1.32 -1.38
N ALA A 67 16.16 -2.02 -0.87
CA ALA A 67 16.21 -3.48 -0.71
C ALA A 67 16.38 -4.20 -2.06
N ASN A 68 15.63 -3.77 -3.07
CA ASN A 68 15.73 -4.33 -4.42
C ASN A 68 17.06 -4.00 -5.10
N ALA A 69 17.62 -2.81 -4.86
CA ALA A 69 18.90 -2.40 -5.45
C ALA A 69 20.10 -3.09 -4.78
N GLY A 70 20.01 -3.34 -3.47
CA GLY A 70 21.06 -3.97 -2.68
C GLY A 70 21.00 -5.50 -2.63
N ASP A 71 20.04 -6.12 -3.32
CA ASP A 71 19.76 -7.57 -3.29
C ASP A 71 19.73 -8.10 -1.84
N ILE A 72 18.96 -7.44 -0.98
CA ILE A 72 18.91 -7.78 0.44
C ILE A 72 18.31 -9.18 0.60
N ASP A 73 19.11 -10.10 1.16
CA ASP A 73 18.66 -11.43 1.51
C ASP A 73 17.46 -11.38 2.47
N LEU A 74 16.44 -12.13 2.10
CA LEU A 74 15.28 -12.32 2.95
C LEU A 74 15.65 -13.21 4.17
N PRO A 75 14.94 -13.13 5.32
CA PRO A 75 15.25 -13.91 6.52
C PRO A 75 15.17 -15.43 6.28
N VAL A 76 16.06 -16.22 6.88
CA VAL A 76 16.08 -17.69 6.70
C VAL A 76 14.89 -18.43 7.31
N ASP A 77 14.25 -17.87 8.34
CA ASP A 77 13.13 -18.49 9.08
C ASP A 77 11.77 -17.89 8.68
N ARG A 78 11.49 -17.84 7.37
CA ARG A 78 10.24 -17.27 6.87
C ARG A 78 9.17 -18.35 6.68
N THR A 79 7.95 -18.05 7.11
CA THR A 79 6.77 -18.92 6.94
C THR A 79 6.05 -18.68 5.61
N GLU A 80 6.41 -17.62 4.89
CA GLU A 80 5.74 -17.19 3.66
C GLU A 80 6.56 -17.60 2.43
N THR A 81 5.90 -18.21 1.44
CA THR A 81 6.54 -18.65 0.18
C THR A 81 7.03 -17.45 -0.63
N ASP A 82 8.16 -17.55 -1.30
CA ASP A 82 8.72 -16.48 -2.13
C ASP A 82 7.79 -16.08 -3.29
N LEU A 83 7.85 -14.81 -3.70
CA LEU A 83 7.12 -14.36 -4.88
C LEU A 83 7.76 -14.94 -6.14
N PRO A 84 6.97 -15.34 -7.15
CA PRO A 84 7.51 -15.63 -8.47
C PRO A 84 8.18 -14.38 -9.05
N VAL A 85 9.34 -14.57 -9.69
CA VAL A 85 10.12 -13.54 -10.37
C VAL A 85 9.51 -13.13 -11.71
#